data_AF-A0A6P0VH97-F1
#
_entry.id   AF-A0A6P0VH97-F1
#
_cell.length_a   1.000
_cell.length_b   1.000
_cell.length_c   1.000
_cell.angle_alpha   90.00
_cell.angle_beta   90.00
_cell.angle_gamma   90.00
#
_symmetry.space_group_name_H-M   'P 1'
#
loop_
_entity.id
_entity.type
_entity.pdbx_description
1 polymer ?
#
loop_
_entity_poly.entity_id
_entity_poly.type
_entity_poly.pdbx_seq_one_letter_code
_entity_poly.pdbx_strand_id
1 'polypeptide(L)'
;MKPTLHANKLTPNAVTTLVFIDAGVDDYQQLVAGVIPSAEVFVLDRWADGIEQISQVLPQYQQVEAVHLVSHGAPGCLYLGNSQLSLDTLNRYSNLLQQWQVVQLSLYGCQVAAGDAGAEFISKLQALTGAEIAASVSLTGTVAQGGNWELEVTTAKAVASLAFAGAVLDNYPGILADFTDSGQSLGRSNSYGVSLGDIDGDGDLDAFVANFNGQANKVWLNNNGTFTDSGQSLGSSTSNNVSLGDVDGDGDLDAFVSNNE
;
A
#
# COMPACT_ATOMS: atom_id res chain seq x y z
N MET A 1 13.74 21.95 13.75
CA MET A 1 14.81 21.02 13.30
C MET A 1 14.91 19.90 14.30
N LYS A 2 14.53 18.68 13.91
CA LYS A 2 14.92 17.46 14.61
C LYS A 2 15.52 16.49 13.58
N PRO A 3 16.60 15.79 13.92
CA PRO A 3 17.33 14.96 12.98
C PRO A 3 16.64 13.59 12.82
N THR A 4 16.53 13.13 11.58
CA THR A 4 16.15 11.76 11.26
C THR A 4 17.20 10.79 11.83
N LEU A 5 16.75 9.76 12.55
CA LEU A 5 17.60 8.74 13.17
C LEU A 5 18.23 7.86 12.08
N HIS A 6 19.55 7.96 11.90
CA HIS A 6 20.31 7.09 11.02
C HIS A 6 20.65 5.79 11.75
N ALA A 7 20.18 4.65 11.23
CA ALA A 7 20.73 3.34 11.56
C ALA A 7 21.91 3.07 10.61
N ASN A 8 23.10 2.82 11.17
CA ASN A 8 24.35 2.46 10.50
C ASN A 8 24.83 3.37 9.34
N LYS A 9 25.45 4.51 9.68
CA LYS A 9 26.20 5.30 8.69
C LYS A 9 27.49 4.59 8.26
N LEU A 10 27.43 3.91 7.12
CA LEU A 10 28.61 3.66 6.30
C LEU A 10 29.16 5.00 5.79
N THR A 11 30.45 5.06 5.44
CA THR A 11 31.00 6.27 4.82
C THR A 11 30.43 6.42 3.41
N PRO A 12 29.93 7.60 2.99
CA PRO A 12 29.23 7.80 1.70
C PRO A 12 30.00 7.33 0.45
N ASN A 13 31.34 7.27 0.50
CA ASN A 13 32.17 6.82 -0.62
C ASN A 13 32.25 5.29 -0.80
N ALA A 14 31.70 4.50 0.13
CA ALA A 14 31.70 3.04 0.06
C ALA A 14 30.30 2.45 -0.20
N VAL A 15 29.25 3.27 -0.19
CA VAL A 15 27.86 2.84 -0.35
C VAL A 15 27.44 3.04 -1.81
N THR A 16 27.07 1.96 -2.48
CA THR A 16 26.50 2.02 -3.83
C THR A 16 25.03 1.64 -3.88
N THR A 17 24.47 1.10 -2.79
CA THR A 17 23.06 0.70 -2.67
C THR A 17 22.36 1.52 -1.58
N LEU A 18 21.27 2.19 -1.95
CA LEU A 18 20.42 2.94 -1.03
C LEU A 18 19.00 2.35 -1.03
N VAL A 19 18.39 2.25 0.14
CA VAL A 19 17.03 1.77 0.32
C VAL A 19 16.19 2.90 0.93
N PHE A 20 15.14 3.31 0.26
CA PHE A 20 14.16 4.25 0.79
C PHE A 20 12.88 3.49 1.10
N ILE A 21 12.44 3.55 2.35
CA ILE A 21 11.24 2.86 2.83
C ILE A 21 10.25 3.92 3.29
N ASP A 22 9.07 3.92 2.67
CA ASP A 22 8.00 4.81 3.05
C ASP A 22 7.43 4.44 4.43
N ALA A 23 7.31 5.42 5.34
CA ALA A 23 6.72 5.19 6.67
C ALA A 23 5.19 4.97 6.63
N GLY A 24 4.56 5.08 5.46
CA GLY A 24 3.19 4.67 5.17
C GLY A 24 3.00 3.16 5.21
N VAL A 25 4.03 2.39 4.84
CA VAL A 25 4.01 0.92 4.76
C VAL A 25 3.78 0.29 6.13
N ASP A 26 2.89 -0.70 6.17
CA ASP A 26 2.62 -1.50 7.37
C ASP A 26 3.90 -2.19 7.87
N ASP A 27 4.16 -2.14 9.17
CA ASP A 27 5.36 -2.73 9.80
C ASP A 27 6.69 -2.44 9.06
N TYR A 28 6.83 -1.22 8.52
CA TYR A 28 8.05 -0.80 7.81
C TYR A 28 9.32 -0.96 8.65
N GLN A 29 9.22 -0.96 9.99
CA GLN A 29 10.33 -1.16 10.91
C GLN A 29 10.96 -2.55 10.74
N GLN A 30 10.16 -3.59 10.47
CA GLN A 30 10.66 -4.91 10.16
C GLN A 30 11.49 -4.89 8.87
N LEU A 31 11.02 -4.21 7.83
CA LEU A 31 11.74 -4.06 6.56
C LEU A 31 13.05 -3.28 6.74
N VAL A 32 13.03 -2.20 7.53
CA VAL A 32 14.25 -1.45 7.91
C VAL A 32 15.27 -2.36 8.59
N ALA A 33 14.84 -3.20 9.53
CA ALA A 33 15.71 -4.15 10.23
C ALA A 33 16.27 -5.25 9.31
N GLY A 34 15.61 -5.52 8.19
CA GLY A 34 16.01 -6.51 7.19
C GLY A 34 16.92 -6.01 6.10
N VAL A 35 17.20 -4.70 6.02
CA VAL A 35 18.12 -4.16 5.00
C VAL A 35 19.51 -4.75 5.19
N ILE A 36 20.11 -5.21 4.07
CA ILE A 36 21.42 -5.85 4.09
C ILE A 36 22.53 -4.90 4.59
N PRO A 37 23.57 -5.39 5.28
CA PRO A 37 24.59 -4.52 5.88
C PRO A 37 25.41 -3.64 4.92
N SER A 38 25.39 -3.96 3.62
CA SER A 38 26.10 -3.20 2.57
C SER A 38 25.26 -2.08 1.95
N ALA A 39 23.99 -1.96 2.33
CA ALA A 39 23.10 -0.90 1.87
C ALA A 39 22.83 0.10 3.00
N GLU A 40 22.57 1.37 2.64
CA GLU A 40 22.12 2.39 3.58
C GLU A 40 20.61 2.60 3.46
N VAL A 41 19.91 2.67 4.60
CA VAL A 41 18.45 2.75 4.66
C VAL A 41 17.98 4.14 5.13
N PHE A 42 16.97 4.66 4.45
CA PHE A 42 16.29 5.90 4.76
C PHE A 42 14.80 5.65 4.91
N VAL A 43 14.22 6.15 6.00
CA VAL A 43 12.77 6.13 6.19
C VAL A 43 12.21 7.47 5.74
N LEU A 44 11.28 7.45 4.78
CA LEU A 44 10.60 8.65 4.31
C LEU A 44 9.53 9.07 5.31
N ASP A 45 9.48 10.36 5.64
CA ASP A 45 8.41 10.93 6.45
C ASP A 45 7.10 10.92 5.65
N ARG A 46 6.09 10.22 6.18
CA ARG A 46 4.74 10.11 5.58
C ARG A 46 4.04 11.46 5.41
N TRP A 47 4.49 12.51 6.08
CA TRP A 47 3.87 13.84 6.03
C TRP A 47 4.60 14.82 5.11
N ALA A 48 5.70 14.41 4.47
CA ALA A 48 6.48 15.22 3.54
C ALA A 48 6.51 14.60 2.14
N ASP A 49 6.88 15.38 1.13
CA ASP A 49 6.99 14.90 -0.24
C ASP A 49 8.15 13.89 -0.33
N GLY A 50 7.83 12.63 -0.63
CA GLY A 50 8.82 11.55 -0.65
C GLY A 50 9.82 11.68 -1.79
N ILE A 51 9.41 12.24 -2.92
CA ILE A 51 10.30 12.43 -4.09
C ILE A 51 11.31 13.54 -3.78
N GLU A 52 10.88 14.63 -3.14
CA GLU A 52 11.78 15.67 -2.66
C GLU A 52 12.75 15.15 -1.59
N GLN A 53 12.29 14.31 -0.66
CA GLN A 53 13.15 13.68 0.35
C GLN A 53 14.26 12.84 -0.28
N ILE A 54 13.91 11.97 -1.24
CA ILE A 54 14.90 11.17 -1.99
C ILE A 54 15.88 12.08 -2.74
N SER A 55 15.37 13.10 -3.43
CA SER A 55 16.18 14.08 -4.16
C SER A 55 17.15 14.89 -3.29
N GLN A 56 16.88 15.04 -1.99
CA GLN A 56 17.80 15.70 -1.06
C GLN A 56 18.92 14.77 -0.58
N VAL A 57 18.70 13.45 -0.62
CA VAL A 57 19.66 12.45 -0.17
C VAL A 57 20.62 12.06 -1.28
N LEU A 58 20.14 11.73 -2.48
CA LEU A 58 20.95 11.18 -3.56
C LEU A 58 22.21 12.02 -3.90
N PRO A 59 22.16 13.37 -3.98
CA PRO A 59 23.34 14.18 -4.29
C PRO A 59 24.47 14.12 -3.25
N GLN A 60 24.23 13.54 -2.07
CA GLN A 60 25.24 13.36 -1.02
C GLN A 60 26.19 12.19 -1.30
N TYR A 61 25.88 11.36 -2.31
CA TYR A 61 26.64 10.18 -2.70
C TYR A 61 27.28 10.42 -4.08
N GLN A 62 28.55 10.02 -4.24
CA GLN A 62 29.28 10.25 -5.49
C GLN A 62 28.84 9.33 -6.64
N GLN A 63 28.42 8.10 -6.32
CA GLN A 63 27.93 7.12 -7.28
C GLN A 63 26.92 6.20 -6.57
N VAL A 64 25.68 6.18 -7.06
CA VAL A 64 24.63 5.28 -6.57
C VAL A 64 24.30 4.28 -7.68
N GLU A 65 24.67 3.02 -7.47
CA GLU A 65 24.43 1.94 -8.43
C GLU A 65 22.98 1.45 -8.34
N ALA A 66 22.45 1.27 -7.13
CA ALA A 66 21.12 0.75 -6.93
C ALA A 66 20.33 1.57 -5.90
N VAL A 67 19.11 1.94 -6.27
CA VAL A 67 18.11 2.49 -5.35
C VAL A 67 16.93 1.54 -5.27
N HIS A 68 16.58 1.15 -4.06
CA HIS A 68 15.39 0.36 -3.76
C HIS A 68 14.35 1.29 -3.13
N LEU A 69 13.18 1.41 -3.76
CA LEU A 69 12.05 2.18 -3.24
C LEU A 69 10.98 1.22 -2.75
N VAL A 70 10.65 1.28 -1.46
CA VAL A 70 9.61 0.47 -0.85
C VAL A 70 8.46 1.35 -0.40
N SER A 71 7.29 1.13 -0.98
CA SER A 71 6.07 1.85 -0.63
C SER A 71 4.84 1.05 -0.98
N HIS A 72 3.65 1.56 -0.64
CA HIS A 72 2.45 1.08 -1.32
C HIS A 72 2.51 1.38 -2.82
N GLY A 73 1.77 0.62 -3.63
CA GLY A 73 1.73 0.77 -5.08
C GLY A 73 0.36 0.50 -5.70
N ALA A 74 0.20 0.98 -6.93
CA ALA A 74 -0.90 0.69 -7.83
C ALA A 74 -0.38 0.75 -9.28
N PRO A 75 -1.11 0.24 -10.29
CA PRO A 75 -0.71 0.34 -11.69
C PRO A 75 -0.27 1.76 -12.11
N GLY A 76 1.02 1.92 -12.39
CA GLY A 76 1.65 3.18 -12.78
C GLY A 76 1.85 4.22 -11.67
N CYS A 77 1.88 3.80 -10.40
CA CYS A 77 1.99 4.69 -9.24
C CYS A 77 2.74 4.07 -8.05
N LEU A 78 3.62 4.85 -7.42
CA LEU A 78 4.17 4.62 -6.08
C LEU A 78 3.74 5.74 -5.13
N TYR A 79 3.37 5.39 -3.90
CA TYR A 79 2.97 6.35 -2.86
C TYR A 79 4.17 6.64 -1.94
N LEU A 80 4.76 7.83 -2.07
CA LEU A 80 5.99 8.19 -1.36
C LEU A 80 5.73 9.42 -0.48
N GLY A 81 5.74 9.23 0.83
CA GLY A 81 5.40 10.24 1.80
C GLY A 81 3.93 10.68 1.65
N ASN A 82 3.72 11.99 1.48
CA ASN A 82 2.41 12.56 1.14
C ASN A 82 2.22 12.81 -0.37
N SER A 83 3.10 12.22 -1.20
CA SER A 83 3.16 12.45 -2.65
C SER A 83 3.04 11.14 -3.43
N GLN A 84 2.78 11.25 -4.72
CA GLN A 84 2.74 10.11 -5.64
C GLN A 84 3.81 10.30 -6.71
N LEU A 85 4.57 9.25 -6.99
CA LEU A 85 5.36 9.14 -8.20
C LEU A 85 4.54 8.31 -9.20
N SER A 86 3.89 8.99 -10.13
CA SER A 86 2.85 8.42 -11.00
C SER A 86 2.82 9.07 -12.38
N LEU A 87 2.11 8.45 -13.33
CA LEU A 87 1.94 9.02 -14.68
C LEU A 87 1.51 10.49 -14.71
N ASP A 88 0.66 10.90 -13.78
CA ASP A 88 0.14 12.27 -13.68
C ASP A 88 1.16 13.27 -13.11
N THR A 89 2.13 12.78 -12.35
CA THR A 89 3.07 13.60 -11.57
C THR A 89 4.50 13.59 -12.13
N LEU A 90 4.85 12.62 -13.00
CA LEU A 90 6.19 12.51 -13.59
C LEU A 90 6.68 13.82 -14.24
N ASN A 91 5.79 14.54 -14.95
CA ASN A 91 6.15 15.82 -15.57
C ASN A 91 6.54 16.89 -14.54
N ARG A 92 5.83 16.93 -13.40
CA ARG A 92 6.12 17.85 -12.29
C ARG A 92 7.49 17.55 -11.67
N TYR A 93 7.83 16.27 -11.51
CA TYR A 93 9.09 15.84 -10.89
C TYR A 93 10.27 15.66 -11.86
N SER A 94 10.07 15.93 -13.16
CA SER A 94 11.08 15.70 -14.22
C SER A 94 12.47 16.24 -13.89
N ASN A 95 12.59 17.50 -13.44
CA ASN A 95 13.86 18.12 -13.08
C ASN A 95 14.56 17.40 -11.93
N LEU A 96 13.80 16.90 -10.95
CA LEU A 96 14.34 16.17 -9.80
C LEU A 96 14.79 14.77 -10.21
N LEU A 97 13.96 14.06 -10.97
CA LEU A 97 14.23 12.70 -11.45
C LEU A 97 15.45 12.64 -12.39
N GLN A 98 15.64 13.65 -13.24
CA GLN A 98 16.82 13.77 -14.10
C GLN A 98 18.14 13.96 -13.32
N GLN A 99 18.05 14.45 -12.08
CA GLN A 99 19.21 14.67 -11.22
C GLN A 99 19.55 13.46 -10.33
N TRP A 100 18.69 12.44 -10.29
CA TRP A 100 18.92 11.27 -9.43
C TRP A 100 20.20 10.52 -9.78
N GLN A 101 20.60 10.48 -11.06
CA GLN A 101 21.85 9.87 -11.54
C GLN A 101 22.08 8.44 -10.99
N VAL A 102 21.02 7.66 -10.86
CA VAL A 102 21.05 6.27 -10.38
C VAL A 102 21.16 5.31 -11.56
N VAL A 103 21.93 4.23 -11.41
CA VAL A 103 22.05 3.22 -12.47
C VAL A 103 20.82 2.32 -12.51
N GLN A 104 20.33 1.90 -11.33
CA GLN A 104 19.19 0.99 -11.22
C GLN A 104 18.17 1.46 -10.16
N LEU A 105 16.89 1.31 -10.49
CA LEU A 105 15.75 1.53 -9.61
C LEU A 105 14.96 0.22 -9.44
N SER A 106 14.84 -0.25 -8.21
CA SER A 106 13.97 -1.37 -7.83
C SER A 106 12.75 -0.83 -7.10
N LEU A 107 11.56 -1.04 -7.65
CA LEU A 107 10.31 -0.47 -7.19
C LEU A 107 9.45 -1.55 -6.52
N TYR A 108 9.44 -1.58 -5.19
CA TYR A 108 8.60 -2.47 -4.39
C TYR A 108 7.33 -1.73 -4.00
N GLY A 109 6.23 -2.07 -4.67
CA GLY A 109 4.88 -1.64 -4.34
C GLY A 109 3.92 -2.48 -5.17
N CYS A 110 2.72 -2.76 -4.67
CA CYS A 110 1.81 -3.66 -5.38
C CYS A 110 1.52 -3.19 -6.81
N GLN A 111 1.72 -4.07 -7.78
CA GLN A 111 1.26 -3.92 -9.17
C GLN A 111 1.74 -2.66 -9.91
N VAL A 112 2.86 -2.05 -9.51
CA VAL A 112 3.35 -0.77 -10.07
C VAL A 112 3.54 -0.85 -11.59
N ALA A 113 4.01 -1.99 -12.10
CA ALA A 113 4.22 -2.23 -13.52
C ALA A 113 3.06 -2.98 -14.21
N ALA A 114 1.93 -3.19 -13.54
CA ALA A 114 0.81 -3.95 -14.09
C ALA A 114 0.05 -3.17 -15.18
N GLY A 115 -0.36 -3.89 -16.23
CA GLY A 115 -1.18 -3.38 -17.32
C GLY A 115 -0.53 -2.26 -18.14
N ASP A 116 -1.33 -1.63 -19.01
CA ASP A 116 -0.86 -0.57 -19.91
C ASP A 116 -0.33 0.65 -19.16
N ALA A 117 -1.00 1.02 -18.04
CA ALA A 117 -0.58 2.12 -17.19
C ALA A 117 0.80 1.86 -16.55
N GLY A 118 1.01 0.65 -16.01
CA GLY A 118 2.29 0.27 -15.45
C GLY A 118 3.40 0.24 -16.51
N ALA A 119 3.15 -0.32 -17.69
CA ALA A 119 4.12 -0.34 -18.78
C ALA A 119 4.51 1.09 -19.24
N GLU A 120 3.53 1.99 -19.37
CA GLU A 120 3.76 3.40 -19.71
C GLU A 120 4.57 4.11 -18.61
N PHE A 121 4.25 3.86 -17.34
CA PHE A 121 4.94 4.46 -16.20
C PHE A 121 6.41 4.07 -16.18
N ILE A 122 6.74 2.78 -16.33
CA ILE A 122 8.11 2.30 -16.36
C ILE A 122 8.89 2.93 -17.52
N SER A 123 8.30 2.98 -18.72
CA SER A 123 8.91 3.60 -19.90
C SER A 123 9.23 5.08 -19.68
N LYS A 124 8.28 5.86 -19.16
CA LYS A 124 8.48 7.30 -18.92
C LYS A 124 9.45 7.56 -17.77
N LEU A 125 9.37 6.80 -16.69
CA LEU A 125 10.30 6.93 -15.56
C LEU A 125 11.74 6.60 -15.99
N GLN A 126 11.92 5.56 -16.81
CA GLN A 126 13.22 5.23 -17.40
C GLN A 126 13.74 6.37 -18.29
N ALA A 127 12.89 6.95 -19.15
CA ALA A 127 13.29 8.06 -20.01
C ALA A 127 13.71 9.31 -19.21
N LEU A 128 13.11 9.55 -18.05
CA LEU A 128 13.45 10.69 -17.19
C LEU A 128 14.70 10.47 -16.35
N THR A 129 14.87 9.27 -15.80
CA THR A 129 15.97 8.96 -14.86
C THR A 129 17.22 8.42 -15.57
N GLY A 130 17.05 7.81 -16.74
CA GLY A 130 18.09 7.03 -17.42
C GLY A 130 18.38 5.69 -16.76
N ALA A 131 17.66 5.33 -15.69
CA ALA A 131 17.94 4.14 -14.90
C ALA A 131 17.38 2.87 -15.56
N GLU A 132 18.01 1.73 -15.27
CA GLU A 132 17.38 0.43 -15.45
C GLU A 132 16.35 0.23 -14.33
N ILE A 133 15.14 -0.22 -14.64
CA ILE A 133 14.02 -0.28 -13.69
C ILE A 133 13.55 -1.72 -13.54
N ALA A 134 13.42 -2.16 -12.30
CA ALA A 134 12.73 -3.39 -11.93
C ALA A 134 11.49 -3.04 -11.09
N ALA A 135 10.34 -3.64 -11.37
CA ALA A 135 9.08 -3.34 -10.68
C ALA A 135 8.13 -4.54 -10.71
N SER A 136 7.20 -4.61 -9.76
CA SER A 136 6.26 -5.73 -9.68
C SER A 136 5.00 -5.51 -10.52
N VAL A 137 4.43 -6.60 -11.03
CA VAL A 137 3.09 -6.63 -11.67
C VAL A 137 2.04 -7.30 -10.79
N SER A 138 2.47 -7.95 -9.71
CA SER A 138 1.62 -8.67 -8.76
C SER A 138 1.57 -7.96 -7.39
N LEU A 139 0.87 -8.56 -6.43
CA LEU A 139 0.90 -8.08 -5.05
C LEU A 139 2.32 -8.29 -4.48
N THR A 140 2.91 -7.24 -3.92
CA THR A 140 4.24 -7.32 -3.31
C THR A 140 4.12 -7.55 -1.81
N GLY A 141 4.70 -8.63 -1.27
CA GLY A 141 4.64 -8.94 0.15
C GLY A 141 4.42 -10.43 0.44
N THR A 142 3.65 -10.72 1.49
CA THR A 142 3.47 -12.09 2.01
C THR A 142 2.69 -13.01 1.08
N VAL A 143 3.12 -14.26 0.99
CA VAL A 143 2.42 -15.33 0.25
C VAL A 143 1.06 -15.66 0.86
N ALA A 144 0.87 -15.42 2.17
CA ALA A 144 -0.40 -15.68 2.86
C ALA A 144 -1.55 -14.81 2.34
N GLN A 145 -1.23 -13.66 1.73
CA GLN A 145 -2.19 -12.74 1.10
C GLN A 145 -2.06 -12.74 -0.43
N GLY A 146 -1.44 -13.78 -1.01
CA GLY A 146 -1.24 -13.89 -2.46
C GLY A 146 -0.14 -13.02 -3.04
N GLY A 147 0.71 -12.43 -2.20
CA GLY A 147 1.86 -11.62 -2.62
C GLY A 147 3.16 -12.42 -2.78
N ASN A 148 4.16 -11.76 -3.37
CA ASN A 148 5.54 -12.23 -3.42
C ASN A 148 6.50 -11.02 -3.45
N TRP A 149 7.81 -11.24 -3.42
CA TRP A 149 8.81 -10.16 -3.46
C TRP A 149 9.55 -10.05 -4.80
N GLU A 150 9.01 -10.67 -5.84
CA GLU A 150 9.58 -10.65 -7.19
C GLU A 150 9.27 -9.33 -7.90
N LEU A 151 10.21 -8.88 -8.74
CA LEU A 151 10.05 -7.72 -9.60
C LEU A 151 10.02 -8.24 -11.05
N GLU A 152 8.82 -8.61 -11.51
CA GLU A 152 8.65 -9.40 -12.74
C GLU A 152 8.91 -8.60 -14.02
N VAL A 153 8.79 -7.28 -13.95
CA VAL A 153 9.17 -6.38 -15.05
C VAL A 153 10.55 -5.83 -14.78
N THR A 154 11.46 -6.01 -15.73
CA THR A 154 12.80 -5.42 -15.68
C THR A 154 13.21 -4.86 -17.03
N THR A 155 13.78 -3.65 -17.04
CA THR A 155 14.47 -3.09 -18.20
C THR A 155 15.99 -3.35 -18.16
N ALA A 156 16.48 -3.95 -17.07
CA ALA A 156 17.88 -4.28 -16.84
C ALA A 156 18.32 -5.55 -17.58
N LYS A 157 19.61 -5.63 -17.95
CA LYS A 157 20.21 -6.88 -18.46
C LYS A 157 20.45 -7.92 -17.35
N ALA A 158 20.52 -7.47 -16.10
CA ALA A 158 20.64 -8.33 -14.92
C ALA A 158 19.78 -7.75 -13.78
N VAL A 159 19.06 -8.61 -13.07
CA VAL A 159 18.24 -8.20 -11.93
C VAL A 159 19.14 -7.98 -10.72
N ALA A 160 19.02 -6.85 -10.01
CA ALA A 160 19.74 -6.62 -8.77
C ALA A 160 19.38 -7.69 -7.74
N SER A 161 20.35 -8.04 -6.89
CA SER A 161 20.02 -8.79 -5.68
C SER A 161 19.10 -7.95 -4.79
N LEU A 162 18.13 -8.59 -4.14
CA LEU A 162 17.25 -7.91 -3.20
C LEU A 162 18.09 -7.22 -2.11
N ALA A 163 17.71 -6.00 -1.73
CA ALA A 163 18.39 -5.26 -0.66
C ALA A 163 17.99 -5.73 0.75
N PHE A 164 17.35 -6.89 0.88
CA PHE A 164 16.81 -7.42 2.13
C PHE A 164 17.28 -8.84 2.40
N ALA A 165 17.46 -9.17 3.68
CA ALA A 165 17.66 -10.54 4.12
C ALA A 165 16.38 -11.37 3.87
N GLY A 166 16.50 -12.52 3.22
CA GLY A 166 15.34 -13.37 2.86
C GLY A 166 14.43 -13.70 4.04
N ALA A 167 15.00 -14.02 5.21
CA ALA A 167 14.24 -14.30 6.41
C ALA A 167 13.33 -13.14 6.87
N VAL A 168 13.67 -11.88 6.56
CA VAL A 168 12.79 -10.75 6.88
C VAL A 168 11.62 -10.68 5.92
N LEU A 169 11.87 -10.88 4.63
CA LEU A 169 10.82 -10.90 3.61
C LEU A 169 9.84 -12.07 3.79
N ASP A 170 10.34 -13.24 4.19
CA ASP A 170 9.54 -14.43 4.46
C ASP A 170 8.59 -14.25 5.66
N ASN A 171 8.98 -13.42 6.63
CA ASN A 171 8.22 -13.19 7.87
C ASN A 171 7.47 -11.86 7.86
N TYR A 172 7.48 -11.10 6.76
CA TYR A 172 6.72 -9.86 6.67
C TYR A 172 5.22 -10.19 6.60
N PRO A 173 4.36 -9.58 7.43
CA PRO A 173 2.97 -10.02 7.59
C PRO A 173 2.01 -9.46 6.53
N GLY A 174 2.41 -8.42 5.80
CA GLY A 174 1.52 -7.64 4.94
C GLY A 174 1.81 -7.77 3.45
N ILE A 175 1.04 -7.01 2.67
CA ILE A 175 1.32 -6.67 1.27
C ILE A 175 1.43 -5.15 1.14
N LEU A 176 2.15 -4.67 0.12
CA LEU A 176 2.38 -3.26 -0.16
C LEU A 176 1.23 -2.63 -0.97
N ALA A 177 -0.02 -2.95 -0.64
CA ALA A 177 -1.21 -2.42 -1.30
C ALA A 177 -1.79 -1.26 -0.49
N ASP A 178 -2.24 -0.19 -1.14
CA ASP A 178 -2.99 0.90 -0.48
C ASP A 178 -4.50 0.61 -0.47
N PHE A 179 -5.26 1.35 0.34
CA PHE A 179 -6.71 1.33 0.27
C PHE A 179 -7.17 1.83 -1.11
N THR A 180 -7.94 1.00 -1.79
CA THR A 180 -8.58 1.35 -3.06
C THR A 180 -10.09 1.41 -2.88
N ASP A 181 -10.71 2.44 -3.46
CA ASP A 181 -12.17 2.47 -3.58
C ASP A 181 -12.58 1.35 -4.56
N SER A 182 -13.28 0.33 -4.06
CA SER A 182 -13.74 -0.79 -4.87
C SER A 182 -14.79 -0.38 -5.91
N GLY A 183 -15.34 0.84 -5.81
CA GLY A 183 -16.41 1.35 -6.66
C GLY A 183 -17.77 0.69 -6.38
N GLN A 184 -17.85 -0.17 -5.36
CA GLN A 184 -19.09 -0.83 -4.99
C GLN A 184 -20.06 0.16 -4.35
N SER A 185 -21.31 0.14 -4.82
CA SER A 185 -22.39 0.95 -4.25
C SER A 185 -23.26 0.09 -3.36
N LEU A 186 -23.09 0.24 -2.04
CA LEU A 186 -23.87 -0.49 -1.03
C LEU A 186 -25.20 0.20 -0.75
N GLY A 187 -26.04 0.26 -1.80
CA GLY A 187 -27.38 0.84 -1.74
C GLY A 187 -27.39 2.36 -1.89
N ARG A 188 -28.56 2.96 -1.61
CA ARG A 188 -28.82 4.41 -1.74
C ARG A 188 -29.43 5.03 -0.48
N SER A 189 -29.34 4.32 0.65
CA SER A 189 -29.86 4.80 1.93
C SER A 189 -28.92 5.83 2.55
N ASN A 190 -29.45 6.67 3.42
CA ASN A 190 -28.64 7.49 4.32
C ASN A 190 -28.19 6.60 5.47
N SER A 191 -26.94 6.16 5.46
CA SER A 191 -26.38 5.26 6.47
C SER A 191 -25.57 6.02 7.51
N TYR A 192 -25.76 5.70 8.79
CA TYR A 192 -25.11 6.41 9.92
C TYR A 192 -24.17 5.50 10.71
N GLY A 193 -24.37 4.19 10.67
CA GLY A 193 -23.54 3.22 11.35
C GLY A 193 -23.39 1.94 10.55
N VAL A 194 -22.28 1.24 10.78
CA VAL A 194 -21.99 -0.08 10.23
C VAL A 194 -21.31 -0.91 11.30
N SER A 195 -21.65 -2.20 11.37
CA SER A 195 -20.90 -3.18 12.14
C SER A 195 -20.52 -4.33 11.21
N LEU A 196 -19.29 -4.79 11.33
CA LEU A 196 -18.76 -5.92 10.57
C LEU A 196 -18.75 -7.19 11.44
N GLY A 197 -19.06 -8.32 10.82
CA GLY A 197 -19.09 -9.64 11.46
C GLY A 197 -19.37 -10.71 10.42
N ASP A 198 -18.96 -11.94 10.68
CA ASP A 198 -19.28 -13.10 9.84
C ASP A 198 -20.74 -13.51 10.11
N ILE A 199 -21.68 -12.95 9.35
CA ILE A 199 -23.13 -13.05 9.61
C ILE A 199 -23.70 -14.33 8.99
N ASP A 200 -23.12 -14.83 7.89
CA ASP A 200 -23.56 -16.08 7.24
C ASP A 200 -22.66 -17.30 7.52
N GLY A 201 -21.56 -17.11 8.25
CA GLY A 201 -20.70 -18.19 8.75
C GLY A 201 -19.72 -18.73 7.72
N ASP A 202 -19.43 -17.98 6.66
CA ASP A 202 -18.52 -18.38 5.59
C ASP A 202 -17.05 -17.99 5.83
N GLY A 203 -16.80 -17.21 6.88
CA GLY A 203 -15.47 -16.77 7.32
C GLY A 203 -15.03 -15.41 6.78
N ASP A 204 -15.79 -14.81 5.87
CA ASP A 204 -15.61 -13.42 5.46
C ASP A 204 -16.40 -12.47 6.39
N LEU A 205 -15.87 -11.26 6.62
CA LEU A 205 -16.63 -10.25 7.37
C LEU A 205 -17.71 -9.63 6.47
N ASP A 206 -18.97 -9.78 6.87
CA ASP A 206 -20.15 -9.13 6.30
C ASP A 206 -20.40 -7.75 6.93
N ALA A 207 -21.35 -7.00 6.38
CA ALA A 207 -21.73 -5.68 6.89
C ALA A 207 -23.22 -5.57 7.22
N PHE A 208 -23.53 -5.22 8.48
CA PHE A 208 -24.83 -4.70 8.86
C PHE A 208 -24.80 -3.17 8.84
N VAL A 209 -25.68 -2.56 8.06
CA VAL A 209 -25.75 -1.11 7.83
C VAL A 209 -27.01 -0.52 8.48
N ALA A 210 -26.79 0.38 9.43
CA ALA A 210 -27.83 1.15 10.11
C ALA A 210 -28.22 2.38 9.26
N ASN A 211 -29.48 2.44 8.85
CA ASN A 211 -30.04 3.45 7.97
C ASN A 211 -30.95 4.42 8.72
N PHE A 212 -30.96 5.67 8.22
CA PHE A 212 -31.60 6.85 8.81
C PHE A 212 -32.90 7.22 8.06
N ASN A 213 -33.71 8.13 8.63
CA ASN A 213 -34.91 8.72 8.01
C ASN A 213 -35.97 7.71 7.58
N GLY A 214 -36.22 6.72 8.44
CA GLY A 214 -37.20 5.67 8.21
C GLY A 214 -36.86 4.68 7.10
N GLN A 215 -35.62 4.69 6.60
CA GLN A 215 -35.12 3.69 5.67
C GLN A 215 -34.71 2.43 6.45
N ALA A 216 -35.11 1.26 5.96
CA ALA A 216 -34.81 -0.01 6.61
C ALA A 216 -33.31 -0.30 6.66
N ASN A 217 -32.83 -0.91 7.74
CA ASN A 217 -31.45 -1.39 7.86
C ASN A 217 -31.19 -2.52 6.87
N LYS A 218 -29.94 -2.65 6.44
CA LYS A 218 -29.51 -3.58 5.38
C LYS A 218 -28.37 -4.47 5.83
N VAL A 219 -28.36 -5.70 5.33
CA VAL A 219 -27.25 -6.65 5.51
C VAL A 219 -26.63 -6.88 4.14
N TRP A 220 -25.32 -6.73 4.06
CA TRP A 220 -24.52 -6.96 2.86
C TRP A 220 -23.58 -8.12 3.13
N LEU A 221 -23.73 -9.20 2.37
CA LEU A 221 -22.88 -10.37 2.45
C LEU A 221 -21.63 -10.16 1.62
N ASN A 222 -20.48 -10.37 2.21
CA ASN A 222 -19.18 -10.21 1.58
C ASN A 222 -18.65 -11.56 1.16
N ASN A 223 -18.32 -11.72 -0.12
CA ASN A 223 -17.58 -12.89 -0.57
C ASN A 223 -16.30 -12.44 -1.26
N ASN A 224 -15.17 -12.62 -0.58
CA ASN A 224 -13.84 -12.24 -1.04
C ASN A 224 -13.74 -10.77 -1.53
N GLY A 225 -14.33 -9.85 -0.77
CA GLY A 225 -14.31 -8.40 -1.04
C GLY A 225 -15.44 -7.91 -1.96
N THR A 226 -16.32 -8.79 -2.44
CA THR A 226 -17.52 -8.42 -3.22
C THR A 226 -18.77 -8.49 -2.34
N PHE A 227 -19.39 -7.34 -2.09
CA PHE A 227 -20.58 -7.22 -1.24
C PHE A 227 -21.87 -7.31 -2.06
N THR A 228 -22.82 -8.13 -1.59
CA THR A 228 -24.15 -8.31 -2.19
C THR A 228 -25.24 -8.06 -1.14
N ASP A 229 -26.30 -7.32 -1.50
CA ASP A 229 -27.46 -7.11 -0.60
C ASP A 229 -28.14 -8.47 -0.34
N SER A 230 -28.28 -8.85 0.93
CA SER A 230 -28.96 -10.08 1.32
C SER A 230 -30.47 -10.07 0.98
N GLY A 231 -31.01 -8.89 0.64
CA GLY A 231 -32.42 -8.65 0.36
C GLY A 231 -33.24 -8.35 1.61
N GLN A 232 -32.66 -8.52 2.80
CA GLN A 232 -33.34 -8.23 4.06
C GLN A 232 -33.63 -6.73 4.21
N SER A 233 -34.70 -6.40 4.94
CA SER A 233 -35.08 -5.03 5.27
C SER A 233 -35.53 -5.02 6.72
N LEU A 234 -34.68 -4.50 7.60
CA LEU A 234 -34.84 -4.66 9.05
C LEU A 234 -35.22 -3.33 9.70
N GLY A 235 -36.45 -3.24 10.21
CA GLY A 235 -37.02 -2.05 10.83
C GLY A 235 -37.32 -0.91 9.83
N SER A 236 -37.84 0.19 10.35
CA SER A 236 -38.14 1.41 9.58
C SER A 236 -37.99 2.66 10.45
N SER A 237 -37.15 2.59 11.49
CA SER A 237 -36.85 3.69 12.38
C SER A 237 -35.64 4.47 11.88
N THR A 238 -35.34 5.57 12.52
CA THR A 238 -34.11 6.32 12.29
C THR A 238 -32.99 5.71 13.12
N SER A 239 -32.15 4.87 12.50
CA SER A 239 -31.07 4.16 13.17
C SER A 239 -29.76 4.97 13.14
N ASN A 240 -29.05 5.06 14.26
CA ASN A 240 -27.78 5.78 14.36
C ASN A 240 -26.58 4.85 14.37
N ASN A 241 -26.70 3.69 15.03
CA ASN A 241 -25.60 2.76 15.20
C ASN A 241 -26.11 1.34 15.40
N VAL A 242 -25.27 0.37 15.10
CA VAL A 242 -25.49 -1.07 15.29
C VAL A 242 -24.27 -1.70 15.94
N SER A 243 -24.48 -2.70 16.79
CA SER A 243 -23.44 -3.61 17.28
C SER A 243 -23.84 -5.05 16.96
N LEU A 244 -22.87 -5.85 16.55
CA LEU A 244 -23.04 -7.29 16.39
C LEU A 244 -22.43 -8.06 17.57
N GLY A 245 -23.02 -9.19 17.91
CA GLY A 245 -22.50 -10.15 18.90
C GLY A 245 -23.48 -11.29 19.16
N ASP A 246 -22.99 -12.44 19.59
CA ASP A 246 -23.83 -13.58 20.02
C ASP A 246 -24.41 -13.28 21.42
N VAL A 247 -25.64 -12.77 21.46
CA VAL A 247 -26.25 -12.26 22.70
C VAL A 247 -26.95 -13.35 23.48
N ASP A 248 -27.47 -14.38 22.81
CA ASP A 248 -28.20 -15.47 23.44
C ASP A 248 -27.41 -16.78 23.59
N GLY A 249 -26.21 -16.85 23.00
CA GLY A 249 -25.27 -17.96 23.15
C GLY A 249 -25.56 -19.14 22.22
N ASP A 250 -26.29 -18.93 21.12
CA ASP A 250 -26.60 -19.97 20.14
C ASP A 250 -25.52 -20.14 19.05
N GLY A 251 -24.56 -19.21 19.00
CA GLY A 251 -23.43 -19.23 18.09
C GLY A 251 -23.61 -18.40 16.81
N ASP A 252 -24.79 -17.82 16.59
CA ASP A 252 -25.04 -16.88 15.49
C ASP A 252 -24.87 -15.42 15.99
N LEU A 253 -24.54 -14.49 15.08
CA LEU A 253 -24.43 -13.07 15.44
C LEU A 253 -25.80 -12.40 15.51
N ASP A 254 -26.13 -11.81 16.66
CA ASP A 254 -27.26 -10.91 16.82
C ASP A 254 -26.90 -9.46 16.50
N ALA A 255 -27.90 -8.68 16.08
CA ALA A 255 -27.76 -7.24 15.86
C ALA A 255 -28.55 -6.41 16.89
N PHE A 256 -27.85 -5.55 17.62
CA PHE A 256 -28.46 -4.54 18.50
C PHE A 256 -28.39 -3.16 17.85
N VAL A 257 -29.55 -2.56 17.57
CA VAL A 257 -29.65 -1.28 16.84
C VAL A 257 -30.18 -0.17 17.73
N SER A 258 -29.48 0.97 17.71
CA SER A 258 -29.88 2.18 18.44
C SER A 258 -30.65 3.15 17.52
N ASN A 259 -31.88 3.47 17.90
CA ASN A 259 -32.78 4.32 17.13
C ASN A 259 -33.03 5.66 17.84
N ASN A 260 -33.28 6.70 17.04
CA ASN A 260 -33.94 7.93 17.51
C ASN A 260 -35.39 7.93 17.00
N GLU A 261 -36.32 8.32 17.87
CA GLU A 261 -37.72 8.59 17.50
C GLU A 261 -37.96 10.08 17.30
#